data_AF-A0A382SDI4-F1
#
_entry.id   AF-A0A382SDI4-F1
#
_cell.length_a   1.000
_cell.length_b   1.000
_cell.length_c   1.000
_cell.angle_alpha   90.00
_cell.angle_beta   90.00
_cell.angle_gamma   90.00
#
_symmetry.space_group_name_H-M   'P 1'
#
loop_
_entity.id
_entity.type
_entity.pdbx_description
1 polymer ?
#
loop_
_entity_poly.entity_id
_entity_poly.type
_entity_poly.pdbx_seq_one_letter_code
_entity_poly.pdbx_strand_id
1 'polypeptide(L)'
;THSISFFPVPIITVLEGVDTEDELYLKVSELFQFILGDYPIFYDNLSEVIVENDKWTFISDSKTRILTTSNMLFTQLNALKYFEKTIYPTRELKDYSYIDIRVAEKVIVKEKYRKG
;
A
#
# COMPACT_ATOMS: atom_id res chain seq x y z
N THR A 1 -30.69 0.91 7.42
CA THR A 1 -29.80 1.86 6.73
C THR A 1 -28.45 1.84 7.44
N HIS A 2 -27.49 1.08 6.90
CA HIS A 2 -26.12 1.13 7.42
C HIS A 2 -25.39 2.26 6.69
N SER A 3 -25.03 3.28 7.48
CA SER A 3 -24.26 4.45 7.05
C SER A 3 -22.85 4.04 6.60
N ILE A 4 -22.26 4.81 5.67
CA ILE A 4 -20.86 4.73 5.21
C ILE A 4 -19.86 4.81 6.38
N SER A 5 -20.29 5.23 7.57
CA SER A 5 -19.49 5.30 8.81
C SER A 5 -19.02 3.96 9.40
N PHE A 6 -19.39 2.80 8.83
CA PHE A 6 -19.02 1.48 9.37
C PHE A 6 -17.97 0.71 8.57
N PHE A 7 -17.57 1.20 7.40
CA PHE A 7 -16.50 0.60 6.62
C PHE A 7 -15.42 1.66 6.42
N PRO A 8 -14.27 1.59 7.11
CA PRO A 8 -13.14 2.43 6.76
C PRO A 8 -12.76 2.10 5.31
N VAL A 9 -13.00 3.05 4.41
CA VAL A 9 -12.69 2.90 2.98
C VAL A 9 -11.40 3.68 2.74
N PRO A 10 -10.40 3.10 2.05
CA PRO A 10 -9.19 3.84 1.72
C PRO A 10 -9.49 5.10 0.91
N ILE A 11 -8.91 6.22 1.29
CA ILE A 11 -8.99 7.47 0.52
C ILE A 11 -8.00 7.38 -0.64
N ILE A 12 -8.42 7.80 -1.84
CA ILE A 12 -7.55 7.82 -3.01
C ILE A 12 -7.27 9.29 -3.35
N THR A 13 -6.00 9.67 -3.30
CA THR A 13 -5.50 11.01 -3.64
C THR A 13 -4.72 10.92 -4.95
N VAL A 14 -5.16 11.62 -5.98
CA VAL A 14 -4.47 11.70 -7.28
C VAL A 14 -3.85 13.08 -7.41
N LEU A 15 -2.53 13.15 -7.58
CA LEU A 15 -1.77 14.38 -7.77
C LEU A 15 -1.44 14.58 -9.26
N GLU A 16 -1.26 15.83 -9.70
CA GLU A 16 -1.02 16.18 -11.11
C GLU A 16 0.13 15.37 -11.74
N GLY A 17 0.00 15.03 -13.04
CA GLY A 17 1.02 14.31 -13.82
C GLY A 17 0.67 12.86 -14.17
N VAL A 18 -0.62 12.50 -14.22
CA VAL A 18 -1.07 11.20 -14.71
C VAL A 18 -1.41 11.32 -16.19
N ASP A 19 -0.75 10.54 -17.04
CA ASP A 19 -0.75 10.70 -18.51
C ASP A 19 -2.15 10.58 -19.15
N THR A 20 -3.04 9.77 -18.57
CA THR A 20 -4.48 9.71 -18.93
C THR A 20 -5.34 9.31 -17.71
N GLU A 21 -6.49 9.96 -17.53
CA GLU A 21 -7.42 9.66 -16.42
C GLU A 21 -8.01 8.24 -16.50
N ASP A 22 -8.35 7.76 -17.70
CA ASP A 22 -8.97 6.45 -17.92
C ASP A 22 -8.06 5.28 -17.53
N GLU A 23 -6.78 5.33 -17.90
CA GLU A 23 -5.81 4.28 -17.53
C GLU A 23 -5.60 4.22 -16.01
N LEU A 24 -5.61 5.38 -15.35
CA LEU A 24 -5.52 5.44 -13.89
C LEU A 24 -6.73 4.81 -13.22
N TYR A 25 -7.95 5.14 -13.64
CA TYR A 25 -9.17 4.57 -13.05
C TYR A 25 -9.22 3.05 -13.22
N LEU A 26 -8.78 2.54 -14.37
CA LEU A 26 -8.66 1.11 -14.59
C LEU A 26 -7.61 0.50 -13.64
N LYS A 27 -6.42 1.08 -13.57
CA LYS A 27 -5.33 0.61 -12.69
C LYS A 27 -5.71 0.61 -11.22
N VAL A 28 -6.40 1.65 -10.76
CA VAL A 28 -6.96 1.74 -9.41
C VAL A 28 -7.96 0.62 -9.18
N SER A 29 -8.88 0.38 -10.12
CA SER A 29 -9.87 -0.69 -10.02
C SER A 29 -9.21 -2.07 -9.91
N GLU A 30 -8.21 -2.34 -10.75
CA GLU A 30 -7.42 -3.58 -10.72
C GLU A 30 -6.65 -3.75 -9.39
N LEU A 31 -6.03 -2.67 -8.89
CA LEU A 31 -5.37 -2.66 -7.58
C LEU A 31 -6.33 -3.09 -6.48
N PHE A 32 -7.52 -2.47 -6.42
CA PHE A 32 -8.49 -2.76 -5.38
C PHE A 32 -9.05 -4.18 -5.47
N GLN A 33 -9.30 -4.68 -6.68
CA GLN A 33 -9.66 -6.09 -6.88
C GLN A 33 -8.55 -7.03 -6.36
N PHE A 34 -7.30 -6.75 -6.68
CA PHE A 34 -6.15 -7.53 -6.22
C PHE A 34 -6.03 -7.54 -4.69
N ILE A 35 -6.04 -6.37 -4.03
CA ILE A 35 -5.84 -6.31 -2.57
C ILE A 35 -7.07 -6.82 -1.79
N LEU A 36 -8.29 -6.71 -2.34
CA LEU A 36 -9.48 -7.32 -1.73
C LEU A 36 -9.47 -8.85 -1.83
N GLY A 37 -9.05 -9.39 -2.97
CA GLY A 37 -9.05 -10.85 -3.19
C GLY A 37 -7.83 -11.55 -2.62
N ASP A 38 -6.64 -11.06 -2.96
CA ASP A 38 -5.38 -11.76 -2.70
C ASP A 38 -4.64 -11.24 -1.46
N TYR A 39 -4.90 -10.01 -1.03
CA TYR A 39 -4.19 -9.40 0.10
C TYR A 39 -5.11 -8.69 1.11
N PRO A 40 -6.19 -9.36 1.58
CA PRO A 40 -7.25 -8.71 2.34
C PRO A 40 -6.77 -8.04 3.63
N ILE A 41 -5.80 -8.64 4.34
CA ILE A 41 -5.22 -8.05 5.56
C ILE A 41 -4.55 -6.71 5.25
N PHE A 42 -3.92 -6.56 4.08
CA PHE A 42 -3.35 -5.28 3.68
C PHE A 42 -4.45 -4.25 3.38
N TYR A 43 -5.52 -4.65 2.69
CA TYR A 43 -6.68 -3.80 2.43
C TYR A 43 -7.34 -3.33 3.73
N ASP A 44 -7.56 -4.24 4.69
CA ASP A 44 -8.21 -3.94 5.97
C ASP A 44 -7.44 -2.92 6.83
N ASN A 45 -6.14 -2.77 6.60
CA ASN A 45 -5.26 -1.85 7.32
C ASN A 45 -4.90 -0.59 6.50
N LEU A 46 -5.46 -0.41 5.30
CA LEU A 46 -5.12 0.66 4.37
C LEU A 46 -5.99 1.90 4.63
N SER A 47 -5.36 3.04 4.96
CA SER A 47 -6.06 4.32 5.11
C SER A 47 -6.12 5.12 3.80
N GLU A 48 -5.01 5.18 3.07
CA GLU A 48 -4.86 6.10 1.94
C GLU A 48 -3.96 5.51 0.84
N VAL A 49 -4.30 5.81 -0.40
CA VAL A 49 -3.49 5.57 -1.60
C VAL A 49 -3.24 6.91 -2.27
N ILE A 50 -1.97 7.30 -2.38
CA ILE A 50 -1.56 8.52 -3.08
C ILE A 50 -0.88 8.12 -4.38
N VAL A 51 -1.38 8.64 -5.49
CA VAL A 51 -0.84 8.43 -6.84
C VAL A 51 -0.25 9.74 -7.35
N GLU A 52 1.03 9.72 -7.70
CA GLU A 52 1.78 10.87 -8.21
C GLU A 52 2.74 10.40 -9.32
N ASN A 53 2.43 10.73 -10.58
CA ASN A 53 3.15 10.23 -11.75
C ASN A 53 3.28 8.69 -11.73
N ASP A 54 4.51 8.17 -11.69
CA ASP A 54 4.86 6.76 -11.63
C ASP A 54 4.90 6.20 -10.19
N LYS A 55 4.65 7.02 -9.18
CA LYS A 55 4.78 6.66 -7.75
C LYS A 55 3.43 6.39 -7.13
N TRP A 56 3.37 5.29 -6.41
CA TRP A 56 2.21 4.88 -5.63
C TRP A 56 2.64 4.73 -4.17
N THR A 57 2.02 5.53 -3.30
CA THR A 57 2.25 5.48 -1.85
C THR A 57 1.01 4.96 -1.16
N PHE A 58 1.16 3.89 -0.39
CA PHE A 58 0.12 3.36 0.47
C PHE A 58 0.39 3.80 1.90
N ILE A 59 -0.63 4.25 2.61
CA ILE A 59 -0.55 4.65 4.01
C ILE A 59 -1.50 3.78 4.80
N SER A 60 -0.95 3.05 5.78
CA SER A 60 -1.76 2.25 6.69
C SER A 60 -2.41 3.08 7.80
N ASP A 61 -3.38 2.49 8.49
CA ASP A 61 -4.01 3.06 9.70
C ASP A 61 -3.00 3.39 10.79
N SER A 62 -1.94 2.59 10.88
CA SER A 62 -0.82 2.81 11.79
C SER A 62 0.19 3.84 11.30
N LYS A 63 -0.05 4.50 10.17
CA LYS A 63 0.83 5.48 9.51
C LYS A 63 2.15 4.90 8.98
N THR A 64 2.18 3.60 8.67
CA THR A 64 3.27 3.01 7.88
C THR A 64 3.12 3.48 6.43
N ARG A 65 4.18 4.01 5.85
CA ARG A 65 4.22 4.38 4.42
C ARG A 65 4.84 3.26 3.60
N ILE A 66 4.16 2.77 2.57
CA ILE A 66 4.69 1.80 1.62
C ILE A 66 4.85 2.47 0.26
N LEU A 67 6.06 2.45 -0.30
CA LEU A 67 6.42 3.13 -1.55
C LEU A 67 6.61 2.13 -2.68
N THR A 68 5.90 2.34 -3.78
CA THR A 68 5.88 1.45 -4.95
C THR A 68 5.93 2.27 -6.26
N THR A 69 6.11 1.59 -7.39
CA THR A 69 6.04 2.18 -8.73
C THR A 69 4.91 1.58 -9.55
N SER A 70 4.26 2.40 -10.39
CA SER A 70 3.11 2.01 -11.22
C SER A 70 3.41 0.84 -12.17
N ASN A 71 4.63 0.81 -12.75
CA ASN A 71 5.03 -0.20 -13.72
C ASN A 71 5.26 -1.60 -13.11
N MET A 72 5.57 -1.68 -11.82
CA MET A 72 5.89 -2.93 -11.12
C MET A 72 4.92 -3.20 -9.94
N LEU A 73 3.80 -2.47 -9.90
CA LEU A 73 2.90 -2.38 -8.74
C LEU A 73 2.53 -3.74 -8.16
N PHE A 74 1.97 -4.64 -8.97
CA PHE A 74 1.52 -5.96 -8.51
C PHE A 74 2.69 -6.87 -8.11
N THR A 75 3.82 -6.81 -8.81
CA THR A 75 5.02 -7.57 -8.45
C THR A 75 5.57 -7.10 -7.11
N GLN A 76 5.62 -5.79 -6.89
CA GLN A 76 6.08 -5.19 -5.64
C GLN A 76 5.13 -5.50 -4.49
N LEU A 77 3.81 -5.40 -4.69
CA LEU A 77 2.81 -5.79 -3.67
C LEU A 77 2.89 -7.27 -3.31
N ASN A 78 3.18 -8.15 -4.28
CA ASN A 78 3.47 -9.55 -3.98
C ASN A 78 4.76 -9.70 -3.16
N ALA A 79 5.82 -8.95 -3.47
CA ALA A 79 7.05 -8.95 -2.66
C ALA A 79 6.79 -8.47 -1.22
N LEU A 80 5.96 -7.44 -1.04
CA LEU A 80 5.51 -6.97 0.28
C LEU A 80 4.76 -8.07 1.04
N LYS A 81 3.83 -8.75 0.39
CA LYS A 81 3.09 -9.89 0.94
C LYS A 81 4.01 -11.02 1.40
N TYR A 82 5.08 -11.31 0.64
CA TYR A 82 6.08 -12.28 1.08
C TYR A 82 6.92 -11.77 2.23
N PHE A 83 7.37 -10.50 2.18
CA PHE A 83 8.13 -9.87 3.26
C PHE A 83 7.37 -9.93 4.59
N GLU A 84 6.07 -9.58 4.61
CA GLU A 84 5.23 -9.65 5.79
C GLU A 84 5.23 -11.05 6.43
N LYS A 85 5.15 -12.11 5.61
CA LYS A 85 5.23 -13.49 6.10
C LYS A 85 6.58 -13.83 6.73
N THR A 86 7.67 -13.22 6.29
CA THR A 86 9.03 -13.50 6.82
C THR A 86 9.30 -12.84 8.16
N ILE A 87 8.60 -11.74 8.47
CA ILE A 87 8.79 -10.98 9.71
C ILE A 87 7.80 -11.36 10.80
N TYR A 88 6.67 -11.98 10.43
CA TYR A 88 5.66 -12.49 11.35
C TYR A 88 6.17 -13.74 12.11
N PRO A 89 5.81 -13.96 13.39
CA PRO A 89 4.98 -13.11 14.26
C PRO A 89 5.76 -12.03 15.02
N THR A 90 7.07 -11.92 14.81
CA THR A 90 7.93 -11.02 15.60
C THR A 90 7.67 -9.55 15.28
N ARG A 91 7.37 -9.23 14.03
CA ARG A 91 7.01 -7.90 13.54
C ARG A 91 5.85 -7.99 12.56
N GLU A 92 5.20 -6.87 12.38
CA GLU A 92 4.15 -6.65 11.39
C GLU A 92 4.45 -5.36 10.59
N LEU A 93 3.77 -5.15 9.45
CA LEU A 93 3.96 -3.92 8.65
C LEU A 93 3.74 -2.64 9.48
N LYS A 94 2.85 -2.67 10.47
CA LYS A 94 2.59 -1.56 11.38
C LYS A 94 3.79 -1.15 12.25
N ASP A 95 4.84 -1.96 12.31
CA ASP A 95 6.03 -1.68 13.12
C ASP A 95 7.06 -0.81 12.41
N TYR A 96 6.84 -0.52 11.12
CA TYR A 96 7.74 0.28 10.30
C TYR A 96 7.19 1.69 10.07
N SER A 97 8.05 2.69 10.06
CA SER A 97 7.73 4.05 9.62
C SER A 97 7.59 4.10 8.11
N TYR A 98 8.50 3.45 7.39
CA TYR A 98 8.38 3.27 5.94
C TYR A 98 8.91 1.92 5.47
N ILE A 99 8.38 1.48 4.33
CA ILE A 99 8.78 0.32 3.56
C ILE A 99 8.91 0.78 2.11
N ASP A 100 10.10 0.69 1.53
CA ASP A 100 10.37 1.05 0.14
C ASP A 100 10.67 -0.22 -0.66
N ILE A 101 9.78 -0.54 -1.59
CA ILE A 101 9.85 -1.73 -2.46
C ILE A 101 10.10 -1.35 -3.93
N ARG A 102 10.50 -0.10 -4.18
CA ARG A 102 10.86 0.39 -5.52
C ARG A 102 12.23 -0.09 -5.97
N VAL A 103 13.07 -0.48 -5.03
CA VAL A 103 14.43 -0.97 -5.31
C VAL A 103 14.34 -2.42 -5.76
N ALA A 104 14.92 -2.70 -6.94
CA ALA A 104 14.94 -4.05 -7.50
C ALA A 104 15.51 -5.05 -6.49
N GLU A 105 14.80 -6.17 -6.31
CA GLU A 105 15.18 -7.32 -5.48
C GLU A 105 15.40 -7.00 -3.98
N LYS A 106 14.95 -5.84 -3.50
CA LYS A 106 15.18 -5.39 -2.12
C LYS A 106 13.93 -4.80 -1.49
N VAL A 107 13.77 -5.04 -0.20
CA VAL A 107 12.79 -4.35 0.65
C VAL A 107 13.57 -3.51 1.66
N ILE A 108 13.51 -2.19 1.52
CA ILE A 108 14.19 -1.27 2.43
C ILE A 108 13.18 -0.82 3.49
N VAL A 109 13.51 -1.01 4.76
CA VAL A 109 12.59 -0.68 5.86
C VAL A 109 13.23 0.25 6.88
N LYS A 110 12.41 1.07 7.51
CA LYS A 110 12.77 1.82 8.72
C LYS A 110 11.78 1.52 9.81
N GLU A 111 12.24 0.95 10.91
CA GLU A 111 11.39 0.69 12.07
C GLU A 111 10.90 1.98 12.71
N LYS A 112 9.67 1.94 13.27
CA LYS A 112 9.20 2.96 14.20
C LYS A 112 10.07 2.91 15.44
N TYR A 113 10.45 4.09 15.94
CA TYR A 113 11.18 4.18 17.19
C TYR A 113 10.31 3.62 18.33
N ARG A 114 10.76 2.51 18.91
CA ARG A 114 10.24 1.99 20.18
C ARG A 114 11.25 2.38 21.25
N LYS A 115 10.82 3.17 22.25
CA LYS A 115 11.63 3.33 23.48
C LYS A 115 11.72 1.96 24.13
N GLY A 116 12.95 1.47 24.33
CA GLY A 116 13.23 0.33 25.19
C GLY A 116 13.15 0.71 26.66
#